data_AF-A0A2V5RBQ4-F1
#
_entry.id   AF-A0A2V5RBQ4-F1
#
_cell.length_a   1.000
_cell.length_b   1.000
_cell.length_c   1.000
_cell.angle_alpha   90.00
_cell.angle_beta   90.00
_cell.angle_gamma   90.00
#
_symmetry.space_group_name_H-M   'P 1'
#
loop_
_entity.id
_entity.type
_entity.pdbx_description
1 polymer ?
#
loop_
_entity_poly.entity_id
_entity_poly.type
_entity_poly.pdbx_seq_one_letter_code
_entity_poly.pdbx_strand_id
1 'polypeptide(L)'
;MTDGHFVATDRDYVLGTHEPELARLGLQHRVWLPVVLNCWHRAGITVGKRVLDVGAGPGYATVDLAEIVGPTGEVVALERSRNFIRAMEA
;
A
#
# COMPACT_ATOMS: atom_id res chain seq x y z
N MET A 1 34.82 24.32 -5.12
CA MET A 1 34.71 22.86 -4.91
C MET A 1 34.20 22.65 -3.50
N THR A 2 32.90 22.36 -3.38
CA THR A 2 32.28 21.49 -2.37
C THR A 2 30.85 21.28 -2.84
N ASP A 3 30.53 20.03 -3.11
CA ASP A 3 29.29 19.56 -3.73
C ASP A 3 28.09 19.81 -2.83
N GLY A 4 27.21 20.70 -3.27
CA GLY A 4 25.90 20.90 -2.67
C GLY A 4 25.00 19.73 -3.03
N HIS A 5 25.03 18.68 -2.19
CA HIS A 5 24.06 17.60 -2.23
C HIS A 5 22.64 18.20 -2.20
N PHE A 6 21.94 18.09 -3.33
CA PHE A 6 20.49 18.28 -3.37
C PHE A 6 19.86 17.13 -2.59
N VAL A 7 19.75 17.29 -1.27
CA VAL A 7 18.74 16.56 -0.51
C VAL A 7 17.43 17.06 -1.07
N ALA A 8 16.79 16.25 -1.91
CA ALA A 8 15.38 16.41 -2.20
C ALA A 8 14.68 16.28 -0.85
N THR A 9 14.47 17.41 -0.18
CA THR A 9 13.57 17.50 0.96
C THR A 9 12.28 16.89 0.49
N ASP A 10 11.91 15.80 1.16
CA ASP A 10 10.63 15.12 1.01
C ASP A 10 9.57 16.20 1.01
N ARG A 11 9.16 16.64 -0.18
CA ARG A 11 8.21 17.75 -0.32
C ARG A 11 6.93 17.16 0.22
N ASP A 12 6.63 17.54 1.46
CA ASP A 12 5.47 17.21 2.26
C ASP A 12 4.42 16.46 1.44
N TYR A 13 4.42 15.13 1.59
CA TYR A 13 3.27 14.35 1.17
C TYR A 13 2.06 15.04 1.80
N VAL A 14 1.15 15.55 0.97
CA VAL A 14 0.08 16.49 1.36
C VAL A 14 -0.83 15.92 2.46
N LEU A 15 -0.80 14.60 2.67
CA LEU A 15 -1.61 13.86 3.65
C LEU A 15 -0.84 13.44 4.92
N GLY A 16 0.45 13.78 5.03
CA GLY A 16 1.32 13.29 6.10
C GLY A 16 1.68 11.81 5.91
N THR A 17 2.78 11.37 6.51
CA THR A 17 3.24 9.97 6.44
C THR A 17 3.71 9.49 7.82
N HIS A 18 3.10 10.03 8.87
CA HIS A 18 3.48 9.82 10.27
C HIS A 18 2.49 8.86 10.96
N GLU A 19 2.81 8.35 12.15
CA GLU A 19 1.96 7.43 12.94
C GLU A 19 0.44 7.72 12.92
N PRO A 20 -0.03 8.98 13.07
CA PRO A 20 -1.47 9.28 12.99
C PRO A 20 -2.08 8.95 11.63
N GLU A 21 -1.32 9.08 10.56
CA GLU A 21 -1.76 8.76 9.21
C GLU A 21 -1.88 7.25 9.01
N LEU A 22 -0.93 6.45 9.52
CA LEU A 22 -1.04 4.99 9.51
C LEU A 22 -2.32 4.54 10.23
N ALA A 23 -2.57 5.10 11.41
CA ALA A 23 -3.79 4.80 12.17
C ALA A 23 -5.07 5.21 11.40
N ARG A 24 -5.07 6.38 10.77
CA ARG A 24 -6.20 6.87 9.97
C ARG A 24 -6.46 5.97 8.77
N LEU A 25 -5.42 5.61 8.01
CA LEU A 25 -5.52 4.74 6.84
C LEU A 25 -5.95 3.32 7.24
N GLY A 26 -5.43 2.80 8.35
CA GLY A 26 -5.85 1.50 8.88
C GLY A 26 -7.31 1.49 9.31
N LEU A 27 -7.80 2.57 9.92
CA LEU A 27 -9.22 2.73 10.24
C LEU A 27 -10.08 2.76 8.96
N GLN A 28 -9.70 3.58 7.97
CA GLN A 28 -10.41 3.66 6.70
C GLN A 28 -10.47 2.31 6.00
N HIS A 29 -9.34 1.61 5.93
CA HIS A 29 -9.25 0.29 5.35
C HIS A 29 -10.25 -0.68 5.99
N ARG A 30 -10.27 -0.77 7.34
CA ARG A 30 -11.21 -1.66 8.05
C ARG A 30 -12.68 -1.29 7.81
N VAL A 31 -13.02 0.00 7.76
CA VAL A 31 -14.39 0.46 7.51
C VAL A 31 -14.86 0.03 6.11
N TRP A 32 -13.98 0.11 5.12
CA TRP A 32 -14.31 -0.21 3.72
C TRP A 32 -14.07 -1.67 3.32
N LEU A 33 -13.44 -2.47 4.18
CA LEU A 33 -13.00 -3.83 3.87
C LEU A 33 -14.12 -4.72 3.27
N PRO A 34 -15.34 -4.81 3.84
CA PRO A 34 -16.38 -5.66 3.26
C PRO A 34 -16.78 -5.25 1.84
N VAL A 35 -16.74 -3.94 1.55
CA VAL A 35 -17.10 -3.39 0.24
C VAL A 35 -16.00 -3.72 -0.78
N VAL A 36 -14.73 -3.52 -0.42
CA VAL A 36 -13.62 -3.76 -1.35
C VAL A 36 -13.44 -5.25 -1.65
N LEU A 37 -13.62 -6.13 -0.66
CA LEU A 37 -13.61 -7.59 -0.87
C LEU A 37 -14.68 -8.01 -1.89
N ASN A 38 -15.90 -7.46 -1.79
CA ASN A 38 -16.95 -7.72 -2.76
C ASN A 38 -16.56 -7.24 -4.17
N CYS A 39 -15.97 -6.04 -4.28
CA CYS A 39 -15.49 -5.50 -5.54
C CYS A 39 -14.41 -6.38 -6.18
N TRP A 40 -13.41 -6.83 -5.42
CA TRP A 40 -12.35 -7.70 -5.92
C TRP A 40 -12.88 -9.07 -6.34
N HIS A 41 -13.79 -9.66 -5.56
CA HIS A 41 -14.47 -10.90 -5.95
C HIS A 41 -15.23 -10.74 -7.28
N ARG A 42 -15.98 -9.64 -7.44
CA ARG A 42 -16.72 -9.35 -8.68
C ARG A 42 -15.80 -9.06 -9.87
N ALA A 43 -14.63 -8.47 -9.62
CA ALA A 43 -13.56 -8.31 -10.61
C ALA A 43 -12.85 -9.64 -10.93
N GLY A 44 -13.19 -10.72 -10.21
CA GLY A 44 -12.62 -12.05 -10.40
C GLY A 44 -11.20 -12.17 -9.87
N ILE A 45 -10.76 -11.31 -8.95
CA ILE A 45 -9.49 -11.50 -8.24
C ILE A 45 -9.63 -12.75 -7.39
N THR A 46 -8.74 -13.73 -7.60
CA THR A 46 -8.82 -15.06 -7.00
C THR A 46 -7.45 -15.73 -7.01
N VAL A 47 -7.38 -16.94 -6.43
CA VAL A 47 -6.17 -17.75 -6.28
C VAL A 47 -5.41 -17.88 -7.60
N GLY A 48 -4.08 -17.75 -7.53
CA GLY A 48 -3.18 -17.89 -8.68
C GLY A 48 -3.08 -16.65 -9.58
N LYS A 49 -3.85 -15.59 -9.31
CA LYS A 49 -3.76 -14.36 -10.11
C LYS A 49 -2.53 -13.52 -9.75
N ARG A 50 -2.12 -12.71 -10.73
CA ARG A 50 -1.08 -11.69 -10.58
C ARG A 50 -1.74 -10.32 -10.53
N VAL A 51 -1.46 -9.55 -9.49
CA VAL A 51 -2.09 -8.24 -9.23
C VAL A 51 -1.01 -7.18 -9.07
N LEU A 52 -1.24 -5.99 -9.63
CA LEU A 52 -0.43 -4.80 -9.40
C LEU A 52 -1.24 -3.83 -8.55
N ASP A 53 -0.74 -3.50 -7.36
CA ASP A 53 -1.31 -2.51 -6.45
C ASP A 53 -0.53 -1.20 -6.56
N VAL A 54 -1.16 -0.17 -7.14
CA VAL A 54 -0.51 1.12 -7.44
C VAL A 54 -0.95 2.17 -6.42
N GLY A 55 0.03 2.73 -5.71
CA GLY A 55 -0.25 3.60 -4.56
C GLY A 55 -0.65 2.76 -3.35
N ALA A 56 0.11 1.69 -3.10
CA ALA A 56 -0.17 0.69 -2.07
C ALA A 56 -0.22 1.28 -0.65
N GLY A 57 0.33 2.49 -0.44
CA GLY A 57 0.38 3.11 0.86
C GLY A 57 1.08 2.19 1.87
N PRO A 58 0.56 2.07 3.11
CA PRO A 58 1.13 1.16 4.11
C PRO A 58 0.77 -0.32 3.89
N GLY A 59 0.23 -0.68 2.72
CA GLY A 59 0.08 -2.08 2.30
C GLY A 59 -1.14 -2.83 2.81
N TYR A 60 -2.08 -2.18 3.50
CA TYR A 60 -3.26 -2.88 4.03
C TYR A 60 -4.05 -3.64 2.95
N ALA A 61 -4.35 -2.98 1.82
CA ALA A 61 -5.01 -3.63 0.70
C ALA A 61 -4.13 -4.68 0.01
N THR A 62 -2.82 -4.42 -0.09
CA THR A 62 -1.84 -5.35 -0.66
C THR A 62 -1.84 -6.69 0.08
N VAL A 63 -1.91 -6.66 1.42
CA VAL A 63 -1.92 -7.87 2.26
C VAL A 63 -3.17 -8.70 1.99
N ASP A 64 -4.35 -8.10 1.98
CA ASP A 64 -5.59 -8.82 1.65
C ASP A 64 -5.55 -9.42 0.24
N LEU A 65 -5.03 -8.67 -0.73
CA LEU A 65 -4.86 -9.16 -2.10
C LEU A 65 -3.89 -10.35 -2.12
N ALA A 66 -2.81 -10.32 -1.35
CA ALA A 66 -1.84 -11.41 -1.24
C ALA A 66 -2.49 -12.66 -0.63
N GLU A 67 -3.34 -12.50 0.39
CA GLU A 67 -4.13 -13.60 0.95
C GLU A 67 -5.11 -14.18 -0.08
N ILE A 68 -5.79 -13.35 -0.86
CA ILE A 68 -6.76 -13.78 -1.88
C ILE A 68 -6.07 -14.55 -3.02
N VAL A 69 -4.95 -14.04 -3.55
CA VAL A 69 -4.27 -14.71 -4.66
C VAL A 69 -3.47 -15.93 -4.22
N GLY A 70 -3.14 -16.01 -2.93
CA GLY A 70 -2.49 -17.16 -2.32
C GLY A 70 -1.07 -17.44 -2.85
N PRO A 71 -0.46 -18.57 -2.44
CA PRO A 71 0.96 -18.85 -2.69
C PRO A 71 1.29 -19.16 -4.16
N THR A 72 0.28 -19.43 -4.99
CA THR A 72 0.46 -19.62 -6.44
C THR A 72 0.21 -18.34 -7.24
N GLY A 73 -0.25 -17.27 -6.58
CA GLY A 73 -0.40 -15.95 -7.16
C GLY A 73 0.75 -15.01 -6.80
N GLU A 74 0.61 -13.75 -7.20
CA GLU A 74 1.62 -12.72 -6.94
C GLU A 74 0.93 -11.36 -6.79
N VAL A 75 1.37 -10.56 -5.82
CA VAL A 75 0.99 -9.15 -5.73
C VAL A 75 2.27 -8.31 -5.77
N VAL A 76 2.33 -7.38 -6.71
CA VAL A 76 3.39 -6.37 -6.77
C VAL A 76 2.81 -5.06 -6.26
N ALA A 77 3.35 -4.54 -5.17
CA ALA A 77 2.99 -3.23 -4.64
C ALA A 77 3.96 -2.16 -5.11
N LEU A 78 3.42 -1.06 -5.61
CA LEU A 78 4.16 0.14 -5.97
C LEU A 78 3.75 1.28 -5.05
N GLU A 79 4.69 1.74 -4.23
CA GLU A 79 4.53 2.90 -3.36
C GLU A 79 5.72 3.84 -3.51
N ARG A 80 5.48 5.15 -3.43
CA ARG A 80 6.49 6.19 -3.56
C ARG A 80 7.00 6.66 -2.20
N SER A 81 6.15 6.66 -1.18
CA SER A 81 6.49 7.07 0.19
C SER A 81 7.41 6.04 0.84
N ARG A 82 8.66 6.44 1.10
CA ARG A 82 9.62 5.62 1.85
C ARG A 82 9.14 5.29 3.26
N ASN A 83 8.31 6.14 3.87
CA ASN A 83 7.77 5.92 5.20
C ASN A 83 6.73 4.80 5.20
N PHE A 84 5.88 4.75 4.17
CA PHE A 84 4.92 3.65 4.03
C PHE A 84 5.57 2.33 3.63
N ILE A 85 6.60 2.36 2.75
CA ILE A 85 7.40 1.17 2.47
C ILE A 85 7.98 0.59 3.77
N ARG A 86 8.58 1.44 4.61
CA ARG A 86 9.12 0.98 5.92
C ARG A 86 8.04 0.45 6.86
N ALA A 87 6.84 1.02 6.83
CA ALA A 87 5.71 0.52 7.63
C ALA A 87 5.20 -0.85 7.16
N MET A 88 5.36 -1.19 5.87
CA MET A 88 5.02 -2.52 5.34
C MET A 88 6.04 -3.61 5.71
N GLU A 89 7.30 -3.23 5.97
CA GLU A 89 8.39 -4.15 6.28
C GLU A 89 8.50 -4.52 7.78
N ALA A 90 7.79 -3.81 8.66
CA ALA A 90 7.82 -3.96 10.11
C ALA A 90 6.80 -4.97 10.63
#